data_AF-A0A3D5F9D7-F1
#
_entry.id   AF-A0A3D5F9D7-F1
#
_cell.length_a   1.000
_cell.length_b   1.000
_cell.length_c   1.000
_cell.angle_alpha   90.00
_cell.angle_beta   90.00
_cell.angle_gamma   90.00
#
_symmetry.space_group_name_H-M   'P 1'
#
loop_
_entity.id
_entity.type
_entity.pdbx_description
1 polymer ?
#
loop_
_entity_poly.entity_id
_entity_poly.type
_entity_poly.pdbx_seq_one_letter_code
_entity_poly.pdbx_strand_id
1 'polypeptide(L)' 'MKKLIYILVIVAICLVAMIAAPSLVGDKGYVMIQMGNLVLETSVVALGIMVFIGLVGWIIISTLLSRTWRLTKLSGSWFG' A
#
# COMPACT_ATOMS: atom_id res chain seq x y z
N MET A 1 17.63 -16.78 0.98
CA MET A 1 16.51 -17.54 0.36
C MET A 1 15.32 -17.68 1.33
N LYS A 2 15.48 -18.34 2.49
CA LYS A 2 14.40 -18.55 3.47
C LYS A 2 13.68 -17.25 3.91
N LYS A 3 14.42 -16.17 4.18
CA LYS A 3 13.86 -14.85 4.54
C LYS A 3 12.93 -14.25 3.47
N LEU A 4 13.28 -14.37 2.19
CA LEU A 4 12.45 -13.89 1.08
C LEU A 4 11.14 -14.69 0.99
N ILE A 5 11.22 -16.00 1.19
CA ILE A 5 10.04 -16.89 1.19
C ILE A 5 9.10 -16.51 2.33
N TYR A 6 9.61 -16.29 3.55
CA TYR A 6 8.77 -15.86 4.67
C TYR A 6 8.09 -14.52 4.41
N ILE A 7 8.80 -13.53 3.85
CA ILE A 7 8.21 -12.24 3.48
C ILE A 7 7.09 -12.44 2.46
N LEU A 8 7.33 -13.25 1.43
CA LEU A 8 6.36 -13.49 0.36
C LEU A 8 5.11 -14.19 0.89
N VAL A 9 5.27 -15.15 1.81
CA VAL A 9 4.14 -15.81 2.49
C VAL A 9 3.34 -14.83 3.35
N ILE A 10 4.00 -13.95 4.11
CA ILE A 10 3.33 -12.91 4.91
C ILE A 10 2.53 -11.97 4.01
N VAL A 11 3.11 -11.53 2.90
CA VAL A 11 2.43 -10.67 1.92
C VAL A 11 1.21 -11.39 1.33
N ALA A 12 1.34 -12.66 0.96
CA ALA A 12 0.22 -13.44 0.43
C ALA A 12 -0.92 -13.58 1.46
N ILE A 13 -0.60 -13.85 2.72
CA ILE A 13 -1.58 -13.91 3.82
C ILE A 13 -2.28 -12.57 4.01
N CYS A 14 -1.53 -11.45 4.00
CA CYS A 14 -2.12 -10.11 4.08
C CYS A 14 -3.08 -9.83 2.92
N LEU A 15 -2.72 -10.19 1.69
CA LEU A 15 -3.58 -9.98 0.52
C LEU A 15 -4.89 -10.77 0.63
N VAL A 16 -4.81 -12.05 1.04
CA VAL A 16 -5.99 -12.88 1.25
C VAL A 16 -6.87 -12.31 2.36
N ALA A 17 -6.28 -11.86 3.47
CA ALA A 17 -7.01 -11.22 4.55
C ALA A 17 -7.70 -9.92 4.09
N MET A 18 -7.06 -9.11 3.24
CA MET A 18 -7.65 -7.88 2.70
C MET A 18 -8.83 -8.14 1.76
N ILE A 19 -8.83 -9.26 1.01
CA ILE A 19 -9.94 -9.65 0.14
C ILE A 19 -11.09 -10.27 0.94
N ALA A 20 -10.78 -11.06 1.96
CA ALA A 20 -11.77 -11.76 2.78
C ALA A 20 -12.38 -10.89 3.89
N ALA A 21 -11.67 -9.87 4.39
CA ALA A 21 -12.17 -9.02 5.47
C ALA A 21 -13.48 -8.28 5.12
N PRO A 22 -13.66 -7.70 3.92
CA PRO A 22 -14.93 -7.06 3.55
C PRO A 22 -16.10 -8.04 3.51
N SER A 23 -15.88 -9.28 3.04
CA SER A 23 -16.95 -10.28 2.93
C SER A 23 -17.33 -10.90 4.27
N LEU A 24 -16.40 -10.98 5.24
CA LEU A 24 -16.64 -11.49 6.58
C LEU A 24 -17.32 -10.47 7.51
N VAL A 25 -17.05 -9.18 7.34
CA VAL A 25 -17.59 -8.11 8.21
C VAL A 25 -18.98 -7.63 7.75
N GLY A 26 -19.31 -7.81 6.48
CA GLY A 26 -20.60 -7.36 5.91
C GLY A 26 -20.81 -5.85 6.07
N ASP A 27 -22.06 -5.41 6.13
CA ASP A 27 -22.46 -3.99 6.26
C ASP A 27 -22.22 -3.39 7.67
N LYS A 28 -21.63 -4.16 8.59
CA LYS A 28 -21.45 -3.75 9.98
C LYS A 28 -20.12 -3.04 10.18
N GLY A 29 -20.09 -1.77 9.80
CA GLY A 29 -18.95 -0.91 10.06
C GLY A 29 -18.82 0.23 9.07
N TYR A 30 -19.91 0.88 8.68
CA TYR A 30 -19.83 2.08 7.86
C TYR A 30 -19.33 3.28 8.66
N VAL A 31 -18.34 3.97 8.12
CA VAL A 31 -17.85 5.26 8.59
C VAL A 31 -18.18 6.29 7.55
N MET A 32 -18.87 7.33 7.98
CA MET A 32 -19.17 8.48 7.14
C MET A 32 -18.01 9.45 7.27
N ILE A 33 -17.24 9.63 6.19
CA ILE A 33 -16.22 10.68 6.14
C ILE A 33 -16.77 11.82 5.31
N GLN A 34 -17.07 12.91 6.00
CA GLN A 34 -17.52 14.14 5.37
C GLN A 34 -16.31 15.03 5.07
N MET A 35 -16.09 15.28 3.78
CA MET A 35 -15.01 16.11 3.25
C MET A 35 -15.63 17.29 2.50
N GLY A 36 -16.06 18.32 3.24
CA GLY A 36 -16.83 19.44 2.70
C GLY A 36 -18.19 18.98 2.16
N ASN A 37 -18.42 19.13 0.85
CA ASN A 37 -19.65 18.70 0.18
C ASN A 37 -19.61 17.23 -0.31
N LEU A 38 -18.51 16.51 -0.09
CA LEU A 38 -18.37 15.11 -0.46
C LEU A 38 -18.55 14.23 0.78
N VAL A 39 -19.48 13.29 0.69
CA VAL A 39 -19.68 12.26 1.72
C VAL A 39 -19.17 10.95 1.13
N LEU A 40 -18.09 10.44 1.69
CA LEU A 40 -17.58 9.12 1.37
C LEU A 40 -18.15 8.12 2.37
N GLU A 41 -19.12 7.34 1.92
CA GLU A 41 -19.66 6.20 2.65
C GLU A 41 -18.70 5.02 2.44
N THR A 42 -17.83 4.77 3.42
CA THR A 42 -16.84 3.69 3.33
C THR A 42 -16.84 2.85 4.59
N SER A 43 -16.59 1.54 4.49
CA SER A 43 -16.51 0.69 5.68
C SER A 43 -15.17 0.92 6.41
N VAL A 44 -15.14 0.74 7.74
CA VAL A 44 -13.91 0.78 8.57
C VAL A 44 -12.83 -0.12 7.96
N VAL A 45 -13.25 -1.29 7.48
CA VAL A 45 -12.36 -2.28 6.85
C VAL A 45 -11.78 -1.73 5.55
N ALA A 46 -12.62 -1.16 4.68
CA ALA A 46 -12.17 -0.56 3.43
C ALA A 46 -11.24 0.63 3.68
N LEU A 47 -11.53 1.45 4.69
CA LEU A 47 -10.68 2.56 5.08
C LEU A 47 -9.30 2.09 5.56
N GLY A 48 -9.26 1.07 6.42
CA GLY A 48 -8.00 0.47 6.89
C GLY A 48 -7.16 -0.08 5.73
N ILE A 49 -7.81 -0.75 4.78
CA ILE A 49 -7.19 -1.24 3.54
C ILE A 49 -6.62 -0.07 2.72
N MET A 50 -7.37 1.01 2.56
CA MET A 50 -6.98 2.18 1.76
C MET A 50 -5.73 2.86 2.35
N VAL A 51 -5.68 3.03 3.67
CA VAL A 51 -4.51 3.58 4.38
C VAL A 51 -3.29 2.65 4.24
N PHE A 52 -3.50 1.35 4.40
CA PHE A 52 -2.42 0.36 4.26
C PHE A 52 -1.82 0.36 2.85
N ILE A 53 -2.66 0.33 1.81
CA ILE A 53 -2.22 0.42 0.41
C ILE A 53 -1.50 1.75 0.16
N GLY A 54 -2.01 2.85 0.69
CA GLY A 54 -1.36 4.16 0.58
C GLY A 54 0.06 4.18 1.15
N LEU A 55 0.26 3.60 2.34
CA LEU A 55 1.58 3.49 2.98
C LEU A 55 2.53 2.57 2.21
N VAL A 56 2.06 1.38 1.82
CA VAL A 56 2.87 0.43 1.04
C VAL A 56 3.24 1.05 -0.32
N GLY A 57 2.28 1.68 -1.00
CA GLY A 57 2.50 2.40 -2.25
C GLY A 57 3.52 3.53 -2.09
N TRP A 58 3.42 4.33 -1.03
CA TRP A 58 4.39 5.38 -0.74
C TRP A 58 5.81 4.84 -0.55
N ILE A 59 5.97 3.73 0.18
CA ILE A 59 7.27 3.08 0.37
C ILE A 59 7.82 2.57 -0.96
N ILE A 60 7.00 1.94 -1.79
CA ILE A 60 7.41 1.45 -3.10
C ILE A 60 7.85 2.63 -3.99
N ILE A 61 7.02 3.67 -4.10
CA ILE A 61 7.30 4.86 -4.92
C ILE A 61 8.58 5.55 -4.45
N SER A 62 8.73 5.81 -3.15
CA SER A 62 9.94 6.46 -2.61
C SER A 62 11.20 5.61 -2.82
N THR A 63 11.10 4.28 -2.73
CA THR A 63 12.20 3.36 -3.04
C THR A 63 12.55 3.37 -4.52
N LEU A 64 11.55 3.43 -5.40
CA LEU A 64 11.75 3.50 -6.85
C LEU A 64 12.38 4.84 -7.25
N LEU A 65 11.85 5.95 -6.73
CA LEU A 65 12.33 7.31 -6.99
C LEU A 65 13.80 7.46 -6.55
N SER A 66 14.14 6.97 -5.36
CA SER A 66 15.51 7.01 -4.84
C SER A 66 16.49 6.15 -5.64
N ARG A 67 16.05 5.01 -6.19
CA ARG A 67 16.85 4.21 -7.12
C ARG A 67 17.06 4.93 -8.46
N THR A 68 16.02 5.52 -9.03
CA THR A 68 16.09 6.29 -10.28
C THR A 68 17.02 7.49 -10.13
N TRP A 69 17.00 8.17 -8.99
CA TRP A 69 17.92 9.26 -8.65
C TRP A 69 19.38 8.81 -8.47
N ARG A 70 19.62 7.61 -7.92
CA ARG A 70 20.98 7.04 -7.86
C ARG A 70 21.52 6.72 -9.25
N LEU A 71 20.70 6.18 -10.14
CA LEU A 71 21.10 5.85 -11.52
C LEU A 71 21.41 7.11 -12.34
N THR A 72 20.60 8.17 -12.17
CA THR A 72 20.87 9.46 -12.83
C THR A 72 22.12 10.17 -12.30
N LYS A 73 22.45 10.05 -11.00
CA LYS A 73 23.71 10.57 -10.45
C LYS A 73 24.96 9.79 -10.89
N LEU A 74 24.86 8.48 -11.10
CA LEU A 74 25.97 7.65 -11.61
C LEU A 74 26.28 7.91 -13.09
N SER A 75 25.32 8.43 -13.87
CA SER A 75 25.53 8.83 -15.27
C SER A 75 26.41 10.08 -15.44
N GLY A 76 26.71 10.81 -14.37
CA GLY A 76 27.58 12.00 -14.42
C GLY A 76 29.08 11.73 -14.36
N SER A 77 29.51 10.46 -14.25
CA SER A 77 30.92 10.06 -14.10
C SER A 77 31.55 9.53 -15.40
N TRP A 78 30.86 9.59 -16.53
CA TRP A 78 31.34 9.05 -17.82
C TRP A 78 31.82 10.13 -18.81
N PHE A 79 32.15 11.31 -18.28
CA PHE A 79 32.99 12.33 -18.94
C PHE A 79 34.13 12.70 -17.97
N GLY A 80 34.89 11.68 -17.58
CA GLY A 80 36.27 11.80 -17.12
C GLY A 80 37.16 11.17 -18.18
#